data_AF-A0A317UW78-F1
#
_entry.id   AF-A0A317UW78-F1
#
_cell.length_a   1.000
_cell.length_b   1.000
_cell.length_c   1.000
_cell.angle_alpha   90.00
_cell.angle_beta   90.00
_cell.angle_gamma   90.00
#
_symmetry.space_group_name_H-M   'P 1'
#
loop_
_entity.id
_entity.type
_entity.pdbx_description
1 polymer ?
#
loop_
_entity_poly.entity_id
_entity_poly.type
_entity_poly.pdbx_seq_one_letter_code
_entity_poly.pdbx_strand_id
1 'polypeptide(L)'
;MYEQITQRSSFESLPNVKDMPKRRFWYLKVEEISAVVLLLVATFGIIDLCYQAYSSIRTMDHNHLHATTQREPDISCNCGDTITEALSNNCRYDSLAAAWLPPACRNDDLTTAFEKAGSNHDGSWPYFAEVNMTRPLSLEEVSMLPDTRTGGGEARNVFFTTHRWHLVQLYVLLEENVPVTRARNNN
;
A
#
# COMPACT_ATOMS: atom_id res chain seq x y z
N MET A 1 -14.03 46.19 -48.74
CA MET A 1 -14.28 47.60 -48.40
C MET A 1 -15.59 47.63 -47.61
N TYR A 2 -15.47 47.85 -46.29
CA TYR A 2 -16.42 48.32 -45.27
C TYR A 2 -17.91 47.86 -45.14
N GLU A 3 -18.23 47.45 -43.90
CA GLU A 3 -19.41 47.75 -43.04
C GLU A 3 -20.86 47.33 -43.36
N GLN A 4 -21.31 46.26 -42.69
CA GLN A 4 -22.20 46.18 -41.50
C GLN A 4 -23.18 47.33 -41.10
N ILE A 5 -24.47 46.91 -40.90
CA ILE A 5 -25.53 47.34 -39.93
C ILE A 5 -26.13 48.77 -40.12
N THR A 6 -27.39 49.14 -39.88
CA THR A 6 -28.52 48.62 -39.08
C THR A 6 -29.80 49.38 -39.49
N GLN A 7 -30.96 48.71 -39.51
CA GLN A 7 -32.25 49.40 -39.39
C GLN A 7 -33.03 48.87 -38.18
N ARG A 8 -33.56 49.83 -37.43
CA ARG A 8 -34.27 49.72 -36.16
C ARG A 8 -35.77 49.48 -36.37
N SER A 9 -36.37 48.61 -35.58
CA SER A 9 -37.82 48.55 -35.28
C SER A 9 -38.01 47.48 -34.19
N SER A 10 -38.05 47.77 -32.89
CA SER A 10 -39.14 48.34 -32.07
C SER A 10 -40.52 47.65 -32.19
N PHE A 11 -40.88 47.05 -31.06
CA PHE A 11 -42.19 47.07 -30.39
C PHE A 11 -43.00 45.77 -30.32
N GLU A 12 -43.31 45.45 -29.06
CA GLU A 12 -43.98 44.29 -28.50
C GLU A 12 -45.43 44.07 -28.95
N SER A 13 -45.82 42.80 -29.03
CA SER A 13 -47.02 42.29 -28.32
C SER A 13 -46.94 40.76 -28.11
N LEU A 14 -47.07 40.34 -26.85
CA LEU A 14 -47.30 38.96 -26.38
C LEU A 14 -48.77 38.87 -25.90
N PRO A 15 -49.34 37.69 -25.59
CA PRO A 15 -49.29 36.39 -26.27
C PRO A 15 -50.72 35.86 -26.56
N ASN A 16 -50.89 34.88 -27.45
CA ASN A 16 -52.08 34.01 -27.43
C ASN A 16 -51.67 32.60 -26.98
N VAL A 17 -52.07 32.29 -25.75
CA VAL A 17 -51.95 30.99 -25.10
C VAL A 17 -52.74 29.97 -25.91
N LYS A 18 -52.03 29.06 -26.59
CA LYS A 18 -52.61 27.81 -27.08
C LYS A 18 -51.86 26.63 -26.46
N ASP A 19 -52.52 26.08 -25.44
CA ASP A 19 -52.59 24.66 -25.11
C ASP A 19 -51.29 23.86 -24.99
N MET A 20 -50.86 23.63 -23.76
CA MET A 20 -50.12 22.44 -23.39
C MET A 20 -51.10 21.26 -23.20
N PRO A 21 -50.93 20.17 -23.95
CA PRO A 21 -50.75 18.89 -23.29
C PRO A 21 -49.72 18.03 -24.03
N LYS A 22 -48.42 18.28 -23.79
CA LYS A 22 -47.36 17.39 -24.29
C LYS A 22 -46.40 16.89 -23.21
N ARG A 23 -46.56 17.37 -21.97
CA ARG A 23 -45.62 17.13 -20.87
C ARG A 23 -45.88 15.83 -20.10
N ARG A 24 -47.12 15.31 -20.09
CA ARG A 24 -47.49 14.10 -19.32
C ARG A 24 -46.90 12.80 -19.89
N PHE A 25 -46.67 12.75 -21.20
CA PHE A 25 -46.19 11.54 -21.89
C PHE A 25 -44.68 11.32 -21.72
N TRP A 26 -43.90 12.39 -21.52
CA TRP A 26 -42.45 12.30 -21.29
C TRP A 26 -42.11 11.77 -19.90
N TYR A 27 -42.87 12.14 -18.86
CA TYR A 27 -42.63 11.66 -17.49
C TYR A 27 -42.97 10.17 -17.31
N LEU A 28 -44.04 9.68 -17.96
CA LEU A 28 -44.40 8.25 -17.94
C LEU A 28 -43.33 7.36 -18.58
N LYS A 29 -42.65 7.82 -19.64
CA LYS A 29 -41.53 7.07 -20.23
C LYS A 29 -40.25 7.11 -19.41
N VAL A 30 -40.03 8.16 -18.61
CA VAL A 30 -38.83 8.32 -17.77
C VAL A 30 -38.91 7.45 -16.51
N GLU A 31 -40.10 7.26 -15.92
CA GLU A 31 -40.27 6.30 -14.80
C GLU A 31 -39.94 4.87 -15.22
N GLU A 32 -40.43 4.42 -16.37
CA GLU A 32 -40.16 3.07 -16.87
C GLU A 32 -38.67 2.84 -17.14
N ILE A 33 -37.97 3.81 -17.73
CA ILE A 33 -36.52 3.72 -17.96
C ILE A 33 -35.76 3.73 -16.62
N SER A 34 -36.18 4.57 -15.68
CA SER A 34 -35.59 4.63 -14.34
C SER A 34 -35.77 3.30 -13.57
N ALA A 35 -36.96 2.68 -13.65
CA ALA A 35 -37.23 1.39 -13.04
C ALA A 35 -36.38 0.27 -13.66
N VAL A 36 -36.25 0.24 -14.99
CA VAL A 36 -35.39 -0.73 -15.68
C VAL A 36 -33.92 -0.56 -15.29
N VAL A 37 -33.42 0.68 -15.23
CA VAL A 37 -32.02 0.94 -14.81
C VAL A 37 -31.79 0.52 -13.36
N LEU A 38 -32.72 0.83 -12.46
CA LEU A 38 -32.63 0.43 -11.05
C LEU A 38 -32.66 -1.10 -10.89
N LEU A 39 -33.47 -1.81 -11.68
CA LEU A 39 -33.50 -3.28 -11.69
C LEU A 39 -32.17 -3.86 -12.18
N LEU A 40 -31.59 -3.31 -13.24
CA LEU A 40 -30.28 -3.75 -13.73
C LEU A 40 -29.18 -3.54 -12.68
N VAL A 41 -29.12 -2.36 -12.05
CA VAL A 41 -28.13 -2.09 -10.99
C VAL A 41 -28.34 -2.99 -9.78
N ALA A 42 -29.59 -3.22 -9.36
CA ALA A 42 -29.91 -4.12 -8.26
C ALA A 42 -29.49 -5.57 -8.56
N THR A 43 -29.76 -6.08 -9.76
CA THR A 43 -29.33 -7.44 -10.16
C THR A 43 -27.81 -7.57 -10.19
N PHE A 44 -27.10 -6.55 -10.69
CA PHE A 44 -25.64 -6.55 -10.70
C PHE A 44 -25.05 -6.57 -9.28
N GLY A 45 -25.59 -5.75 -8.37
CA GLY A 45 -25.18 -5.75 -6.96
C GLY A 45 -25.47 -7.08 -6.25
N ILE A 46 -26.60 -7.72 -6.53
CA ILE A 46 -26.94 -9.04 -5.97
C ILE A 46 -25.98 -10.11 -6.50
N ILE A 47 -25.64 -10.09 -7.78
CA ILE A 47 -24.68 -11.04 -8.37
C ILE A 47 -23.30 -10.87 -7.74
N ASP A 48 -22.82 -9.64 -7.56
CA ASP A 48 -21.53 -9.34 -6.92
C ASP A 48 -21.49 -9.78 -5.45
N LEU A 49 -22.55 -9.47 -4.68
CA LEU A 49 -22.71 -9.94 -3.30
C LEU A 49 -22.75 -11.46 -3.20
N CYS A 50 -23.49 -12.13 -4.09
CA CYS A 50 -23.53 -13.59 -4.16
C CYS A 50 -22.16 -14.17 -4.53
N TYR A 51 -21.41 -13.54 -5.44
CA TYR A 51 -20.06 -13.99 -5.83
C TYR A 51 -19.06 -13.78 -4.68
N GLN A 52 -19.16 -12.68 -3.95
CA GLN A 52 -18.32 -12.40 -2.79
C GLN A 52 -18.64 -13.34 -1.62
N ALA A 53 -19.91 -13.62 -1.34
CA ALA A 53 -20.32 -14.61 -0.34
C ALA A 53 -19.90 -16.02 -0.76
N TYR A 54 -20.09 -16.38 -2.03
CA TYR A 54 -19.70 -17.67 -2.58
C TYR A 54 -18.18 -17.89 -2.52
N SER A 55 -17.39 -16.89 -2.91
CA SER A 55 -15.93 -16.96 -2.82
C SER A 55 -15.47 -17.01 -1.36
N SER A 56 -16.12 -16.29 -0.44
CA SER A 56 -15.82 -16.36 1.01
C SER A 56 -16.16 -17.71 1.64
N ILE A 57 -17.21 -18.39 1.17
CA ILE A 57 -17.56 -19.75 1.63
C ILE A 57 -16.62 -20.78 1.01
N ARG A 58 -16.27 -20.63 -0.29
CA ARG A 58 -15.29 -21.48 -0.99
C ARG A 58 -13.88 -21.39 -0.39
N THR A 59 -13.44 -20.20 0.05
CA THR A 59 -12.14 -20.05 0.73
C THR A 59 -12.15 -20.66 2.13
N MET A 60 -13.33 -20.87 2.72
CA MET A 60 -13.46 -21.58 4.00
C MET A 60 -13.27 -23.11 3.84
N ASP A 61 -13.50 -23.67 2.65
CA ASP A 61 -13.40 -25.11 2.37
C ASP A 61 -12.01 -25.54 1.86
N HIS A 62 -11.19 -24.62 1.34
CA HIS A 62 -9.83 -24.91 0.88
C HIS A 62 -8.75 -24.89 1.98
N ASN A 63 -9.09 -24.57 3.22
CA ASN A 63 -8.13 -24.54 4.33
C ASN A 63 -7.98 -25.86 5.10
N HIS A 64 -8.67 -26.94 4.70
CA HIS A 64 -8.65 -28.21 5.44
C HIS A 64 -8.04 -29.41 4.71
N LEU A 65 -7.29 -29.20 3.62
CA LEU A 65 -6.58 -30.30 2.94
C LEU A 65 -5.13 -29.96 2.56
N HIS A 66 -4.36 -29.49 3.54
CA HIS A 66 -2.90 -29.60 3.56
C HIS A 66 -2.43 -29.96 4.98
N ALA A 67 -2.94 -31.08 5.50
CA ALA A 67 -2.52 -31.64 6.79
C ALA A 67 -1.70 -32.92 6.61
N THR A 68 -0.69 -32.86 5.73
CA THR A 68 0.45 -33.80 5.72
C THR A 68 1.67 -33.09 5.13
N THR A 69 2.11 -32.04 5.79
CA THR A 69 3.52 -31.62 5.76
C THR A 69 3.90 -31.34 7.21
N GLN A 70 5.11 -31.73 7.58
CA GLN A 70 5.61 -31.82 8.94
C GLN A 70 5.28 -30.56 9.76
N ARG A 71 4.88 -30.74 11.02
CA ARG A 71 4.79 -29.66 12.00
C ARG A 71 6.20 -29.11 12.19
N GLU A 72 6.58 -28.14 11.37
CA GLU A 72 7.69 -27.25 11.69
C GLU A 72 7.41 -26.71 13.10
N PRO A 73 8.42 -26.62 13.98
CA PRO A 73 8.27 -25.84 15.19
C PRO A 73 7.69 -24.48 14.81
N ASP A 74 6.75 -23.96 15.59
CA ASP A 74 6.20 -22.63 15.38
C ASP A 74 7.35 -21.62 15.58
N ILE A 75 8.05 -21.27 14.50
CA ILE A 75 9.19 -20.37 14.54
C ILE A 75 8.61 -18.97 14.71
N SER A 76 8.69 -18.44 15.94
CA SER A 76 8.33 -17.05 16.20
C SER A 76 9.46 -16.12 15.75
N CYS A 77 9.18 -15.23 14.80
CA CYS A 77 10.09 -14.15 14.38
C CYS A 77 9.93 -12.88 15.23
N ASN A 78 9.46 -13.00 16.47
CA ASN A 78 9.27 -11.86 17.37
C ASN A 78 10.53 -11.64 18.22
N CYS A 79 11.08 -10.43 18.17
CA CYS A 79 12.22 -9.99 18.97
C CYS A 79 11.86 -8.97 20.06
N GLY A 80 10.58 -8.69 20.25
CA GLY A 80 10.12 -7.67 21.21
C GLY A 80 10.05 -6.27 20.62
N ASP A 81 9.65 -5.33 21.48
CA ASP A 81 9.39 -3.93 21.10
C ASP A 81 10.58 -3.00 21.37
N THR A 82 11.58 -3.46 22.12
CA THR A 82 12.77 -2.68 22.47
C THR A 82 14.05 -3.41 22.10
N ILE A 83 15.14 -2.67 21.90
CA ILE A 83 16.42 -3.28 21.56
C ILE A 83 16.96 -4.13 22.72
N THR A 84 16.70 -3.70 23.96
CA THR A 84 17.09 -4.47 25.15
C THR A 84 16.40 -5.84 25.18
N GLU A 85 15.12 -5.90 24.78
CA GLU A 85 14.37 -7.15 24.65
C GLU A 85 14.86 -8.00 23.46
N ALA A 86 15.18 -7.36 22.33
CA ALA A 86 15.76 -8.07 21.19
C ALA A 86 17.08 -8.76 21.57
N LEU A 87 17.96 -8.05 22.28
CA LEU A 87 19.22 -8.60 22.75
C LEU A 87 19.02 -9.72 23.78
N SER A 88 18.05 -9.60 24.70
CA SER A 88 17.74 -10.67 25.66
C SER A 88 17.14 -11.90 25.00
N ASN A 89 16.42 -11.73 23.88
CA ASN A 89 15.88 -12.80 23.04
C ASN A 89 16.89 -13.36 22.03
N ASN A 90 18.17 -13.00 22.15
CA ASN A 90 19.25 -13.44 21.25
C ASN A 90 19.00 -13.09 19.77
N CYS A 91 18.29 -11.99 19.54
CA CYS A 91 18.11 -11.44 18.21
C CYS A 91 19.33 -10.61 17.78
N ARG A 92 19.50 -10.49 16.47
CA ARG A 92 20.54 -9.68 15.85
C ARG A 92 19.91 -8.77 14.80
N TYR A 93 20.49 -7.60 14.63
CA TYR A 93 20.06 -6.68 13.59
C TYR A 93 20.40 -7.26 12.21
N ASP A 94 19.39 -7.36 11.36
CA ASP A 94 19.48 -7.70 9.95
C ASP A 94 19.31 -6.41 9.14
N SER A 95 20.37 -6.01 8.45
CA SER A 95 20.39 -4.79 7.66
C SER A 95 19.65 -4.91 6.33
N LEU A 96 19.52 -6.12 5.78
CA LEU A 96 18.72 -6.39 4.59
C LEU A 96 17.23 -6.29 4.91
N ALA A 97 16.79 -6.82 6.04
CA ALA A 97 15.41 -6.68 6.52
C ALA A 97 15.14 -5.34 7.23
N ALA A 98 16.20 -4.61 7.61
CA ALA A 98 16.15 -3.43 8.47
C ALA A 98 15.38 -3.68 9.78
N ALA A 99 15.60 -4.84 10.41
CA ALA A 99 14.87 -5.30 11.59
C ALA A 99 15.75 -6.15 12.52
N TRP A 100 15.37 -6.22 13.80
CA TRP A 100 15.94 -7.18 14.74
C TRP A 100 15.23 -8.53 14.56
N LEU A 101 15.98 -9.59 14.22
CA LEU A 101 15.45 -10.90 13.91
C LEU A 101 16.15 -12.01 14.70
N PRO A 102 15.43 -13.09 15.08
CA PRO A 102 16.05 -14.25 15.71
C PRO A 102 16.80 -15.08 14.67
N PRO A 103 17.70 -15.99 15.08
CA PRO A 103 18.53 -16.77 14.15
C PRO A 103 17.73 -17.58 13.13
N ALA A 104 16.53 -18.04 13.48
CA ALA A 104 15.70 -18.84 12.59
C ALA A 104 15.01 -18.05 11.47
N CYS A 105 14.93 -16.72 11.59
CA CYS A 105 14.24 -15.85 10.63
C CYS A 105 15.19 -14.94 9.86
N ARG A 106 16.51 -15.15 10.00
CA ARG A 106 17.56 -14.34 9.41
C ARG A 106 18.46 -15.21 8.57
N ASN A 107 18.81 -14.73 7.40
CA ASN A 107 19.80 -15.35 6.54
C ASN A 107 21.11 -14.56 6.60
N ASP A 108 22.03 -15.02 7.46
CA ASP A 108 23.30 -14.34 7.70
C ASP A 108 24.18 -14.25 6.45
N ASP A 109 24.12 -15.25 5.58
CA ASP A 109 24.91 -15.28 4.35
C ASP A 109 24.41 -14.24 3.35
N LEU A 110 23.08 -14.12 3.19
CA LEU A 110 22.48 -13.10 2.33
C LEU A 110 22.69 -11.70 2.90
N THR A 111 22.52 -11.51 4.20
CA THR A 111 22.79 -10.23 4.87
C THR A 111 24.24 -9.81 4.65
N THR A 112 25.18 -10.75 4.83
CA THR A 112 26.62 -10.49 4.61
C THR A 112 26.94 -10.19 3.15
N ALA A 113 26.31 -10.88 2.20
CA ALA A 113 26.47 -10.60 0.78
C ALA A 113 25.89 -9.23 0.41
N PHE A 114 24.73 -8.89 0.97
CA PHE A 114 24.10 -7.58 0.82
C PHE A 114 25.01 -6.46 1.32
N GLU A 115 25.55 -6.56 2.54
CA GLU A 115 26.44 -5.54 3.12
C GLU A 115 27.77 -5.36 2.38
N LYS A 116 28.17 -6.29 1.51
CA LYS A 116 29.35 -6.18 0.65
C LYS A 116 29.03 -5.64 -0.75
N ALA A 117 27.75 -5.56 -1.12
CA ALA A 117 27.31 -5.10 -2.42
C ALA A 117 27.11 -3.57 -2.48
N GLY A 118 27.42 -2.87 -1.40
CA GLY A 118 27.19 -1.45 -1.21
C GLY A 118 27.97 -0.54 -2.16
N SER A 119 27.65 0.74 -2.11
CA SER A 119 28.19 1.76 -3.02
C SER A 119 29.46 2.43 -2.49
N ASN A 120 29.82 2.23 -1.23
CA ASN A 120 31.06 2.78 -0.68
C ASN A 120 32.26 2.02 -1.25
N HIS A 121 33.45 2.63 -1.14
CA HIS A 121 34.68 2.07 -1.71
C HIS A 121 35.11 0.75 -1.03
N ASP A 122 34.69 0.53 0.21
CA ASP A 122 34.88 -0.71 0.97
C ASP A 122 33.78 -1.77 0.72
N GLY A 123 32.80 -1.45 -0.13
CA GLY A 123 31.65 -2.30 -0.42
C GLY A 123 30.50 -2.14 0.57
N SER A 124 30.57 -1.24 1.55
CA SER A 124 29.49 -0.99 2.52
C SER A 124 28.40 -0.09 1.96
N TRP A 125 27.22 -0.10 2.60
CA TRP A 125 26.13 0.81 2.26
C TRP A 125 26.24 2.13 3.04
N PRO A 126 26.03 3.28 2.38
CA PRO A 126 25.94 4.55 3.09
C PRO A 126 24.54 4.74 3.68
N TYR A 127 24.51 5.07 4.97
CA TYR A 127 23.31 5.40 5.73
C TYR A 127 23.43 6.83 6.27
N PHE A 128 22.32 7.56 6.32
CA PHE A 128 22.31 8.97 6.72
C PHE A 128 21.13 9.27 7.65
N ALA A 129 21.33 10.20 8.58
CA ALA A 129 20.26 10.64 9.47
C ALA A 129 19.27 11.60 8.79
N GLU A 130 19.70 12.29 7.74
CA GLU A 130 18.94 13.36 7.08
C GLU A 130 18.86 13.12 5.57
N VAL A 131 17.79 13.63 4.95
CA VAL A 131 17.57 13.56 3.49
C VAL A 131 18.69 14.22 2.70
N ASN A 132 19.33 15.25 3.26
CA ASN A 132 20.46 15.95 2.63
C ASN A 132 21.76 15.15 2.66
N MET A 133 21.75 13.95 3.25
CA MET A 133 22.91 13.04 3.32
C MET A 133 24.15 13.67 4.00
N THR A 134 23.91 14.58 4.94
CA THR A 134 24.96 15.37 5.60
C THR A 134 25.58 14.65 6.79
N ARG A 135 24.76 13.96 7.59
CA ARG A 135 25.22 13.18 8.74
C ARG A 135 25.23 11.68 8.41
N PRO A 136 26.39 11.05 8.17
CA PRO A 136 26.46 9.61 7.99
C PRO A 136 26.17 8.89 9.31
N LEU A 137 25.58 7.70 9.20
CA LEU A 137 25.31 6.77 10.28
C LEU A 137 26.12 5.50 10.08
N SER A 138 26.70 4.99 11.15
CA SER A 138 27.20 3.62 11.20
C SER A 138 26.03 2.62 11.21
N LEU A 139 26.28 1.37 10.82
CA LEU A 139 25.26 0.32 10.86
C LEU A 139 24.74 0.09 12.30
N GLU A 140 25.61 0.24 13.29
CA GLU A 140 25.24 0.17 14.70
C GLU A 140 24.32 1.33 15.10
N GLU A 141 24.57 2.56 14.64
CA GLU A 141 23.63 3.66 14.89
C GLU A 141 22.28 3.41 14.21
N VAL A 142 22.27 2.81 13.02
CA VAL A 142 21.05 2.45 12.30
C VAL A 142 20.22 1.42 13.08
N SER A 143 20.86 0.39 13.63
CA SER A 143 20.18 -0.63 14.46
C SER A 143 19.56 -0.04 15.72
N MET A 144 20.15 1.05 16.23
CA MET A 144 19.76 1.75 17.45
C MET A 144 18.75 2.89 17.23
N LEU A 145 18.32 3.16 16.00
CA LEU A 145 17.38 4.25 15.70
C LEU A 145 16.04 4.19 16.42
N PRO A 146 15.42 3.01 16.65
CA PRO A 146 14.16 2.92 17.39
C PRO A 146 14.24 3.55 18.79
N ASP A 147 15.37 3.41 19.48
CA ASP A 147 15.56 3.87 20.85
C ASP A 147 16.21 5.27 20.91
N THR A 148 17.23 5.51 20.08
CA THR A 148 18.07 6.72 20.18
C THR A 148 17.41 7.96 19.59
N ARG A 149 16.44 7.80 18.68
CA ARG A 149 15.79 8.91 17.95
C ARG A 149 16.77 9.86 17.26
N THR A 150 17.88 9.31 16.78
CA THR A 150 18.96 10.07 16.13
C THR A 150 18.82 10.13 14.60
N GLY A 151 17.82 9.46 14.04
CA GLY A 151 17.49 9.48 12.62
C GLY A 151 16.64 10.68 12.24
N GLY A 152 16.05 10.60 11.06
CA GLY A 152 15.16 11.62 10.52
C GLY A 152 13.70 11.19 10.47
N GLY A 153 12.89 11.97 9.75
CA GLY A 153 11.43 11.87 9.81
C GLY A 153 10.86 12.47 11.10
N GLU A 154 9.53 12.54 11.20
CA GLU A 154 8.85 13.14 12.36
C GLU A 154 9.15 12.40 13.67
N ALA A 155 9.25 11.07 13.60
CA ALA A 155 9.56 10.22 14.75
C ALA A 155 11.08 10.05 15.02
N ARG A 156 11.94 10.61 14.16
CA ARG A 156 13.42 10.55 14.24
C ARG A 156 14.01 9.13 14.33
N ASN A 157 13.31 8.13 13.82
CA ASN A 157 13.69 6.72 13.86
C ASN A 157 13.91 6.13 12.45
N VAL A 158 14.01 6.97 11.42
CA VAL A 158 14.20 6.57 10.03
C VAL A 158 15.61 6.95 9.56
N PHE A 159 16.24 6.09 8.78
CA PHE A 159 17.47 6.41 8.06
C PHE A 159 17.18 6.69 6.59
N PHE A 160 18.06 7.47 5.97
CA PHE A 160 18.09 7.70 4.53
C PHE A 160 19.26 6.93 3.93
N THR A 161 19.09 6.42 2.72
CA THR A 161 20.13 5.71 1.98
C THR A 161 19.98 5.96 0.48
N THR A 162 20.79 5.30 -0.33
CA THR A 162 20.79 5.45 -1.78
C THR A 162 19.63 4.70 -2.43
N HIS A 163 19.20 5.18 -3.60
CA HIS A 163 18.22 4.46 -4.42
C HIS A 163 18.69 3.03 -4.78
N ARG A 164 20.00 2.84 -4.97
CA ARG A 164 20.58 1.52 -5.26
C ARG A 164 20.37 0.53 -4.12
N TRP A 165 20.48 0.98 -2.87
CA TRP A 165 20.21 0.16 -1.70
C TRP A 165 18.79 -0.41 -1.76
N HIS A 166 17.78 0.44 -1.97
CA HIS A 166 16.37 0.01 -2.06
C HIS A 166 16.12 -0.99 -3.19
N LEU A 167 16.74 -0.79 -4.36
CA LEU A 167 16.58 -1.73 -5.48
C LEU A 167 17.18 -3.10 -5.17
N VAL A 168 18.40 -3.13 -4.61
CA VAL A 168 19.07 -4.40 -4.27
C VAL A 168 18.33 -5.08 -3.13
N GLN A 169 17.91 -4.34 -2.10
CA GLN A 169 17.14 -4.88 -0.98
C GLN A 169 15.84 -5.53 -1.48
N LEU A 170 15.07 -4.81 -2.32
CA LEU A 170 13.84 -5.33 -2.91
C LEU A 170 14.09 -6.59 -3.75
N TYR A 171 15.14 -6.57 -4.58
CA TYR A 171 15.49 -7.71 -5.43
C TYR A 171 15.78 -8.96 -4.59
N VAL A 172 16.64 -8.84 -3.58
CA VAL A 172 17.05 -9.96 -2.71
C VAL A 172 15.84 -10.51 -1.93
N LEU A 173 15.01 -9.64 -1.36
CA LEU A 173 13.82 -10.07 -0.60
C LEU A 173 12.77 -10.78 -1.47
N LEU A 174 12.66 -10.40 -2.77
CA LEU A 174 11.76 -11.06 -3.71
C LEU A 174 12.26 -12.46 -4.11
N GLU A 175 13.58 -12.66 -4.23
CA GLU A 175 14.14 -13.97 -4.55
C GLU A 175 13.96 -14.99 -3.42
N GLU A 176 13.98 -14.54 -2.17
CA GLU A 176 13.83 -15.43 -1.01
C GLU A 176 12.35 -15.76 -0.71
N ASN A 177 11.40 -15.27 -1.53
CA ASN A 177 9.95 -15.46 -1.34
C ASN A 177 9.47 -14.98 0.06
N VAL A 178 10.21 -14.07 0.68
CA VAL A 178 9.94 -13.59 2.04
C VAL A 178 8.68 -12.73 1.99
N PRO A 179 7.58 -13.12 2.64
CA PRO A 179 6.42 -12.27 2.71
C PRO A 179 6.81 -11.03 3.52
N VAL A 180 6.66 -9.84 2.90
CA VAL A 180 6.78 -8.55 3.59
C VAL A 180 5.56 -8.37 4.49
N THR A 181 5.44 -9.20 5.52
CA THR A 181 4.45 -9.01 6.57
C THR A 181 4.99 -7.95 7.51
N ARG A 182 4.42 -6.74 7.42
CA ARG A 182 4.45 -5.75 8.49
C ARG A 182 4.20 -6.47 9.80
N ALA A 183 5.21 -6.52 10.69
CA ALA A 183 5.03 -6.90 12.08
C ALA A 183 3.94 -5.98 12.65
N ARG A 184 2.72 -6.52 12.72
CA ARG A 184 1.55 -5.81 13.22
C ARG A 184 1.38 -6.29 14.64
N ASN A 185 1.64 -5.39 15.58
CA ASN A 185 1.45 -5.61 17.01
C ASN A 185 0.03 -6.15 17.23
N ASN A 186 -0.08 -7.37 17.76
CA ASN A 186 -1.32 -7.86 18.34
C ASN A 186 -1.36 -7.33 19.78
N ASN A 187 -2.15 -6.29 19.98
CA ASN A 187 -2.66 -5.89 21.29
C ASN A 187 -4.18 -6.10 21.28
#